data_AF-A0A9D3V952-F1
#
_entry.id   AF-A0A9D3V952-F1
#
_cell.length_a   1.000
_cell.length_b   1.000
_cell.length_c   1.000
_cell.angle_alpha   90.00
_cell.angle_beta   90.00
_cell.angle_gamma   90.00
#
_symmetry.space_group_name_H-M   'P 1'
#
loop_
_entity.id
_entity.type
_entity.pdbx_description
1 polymer ?
#
loop_
_entity_poly.entity_id
_entity_poly.type
_entity_poly.pdbx_seq_one_letter_code
_entity_poly.pdbx_strand_id
1 'polypeptide(L)'
;MRDQNTVFFHNFVTQRKKRNIIKILEYERGGWVEGDNAINELATNFFQNPFSSNPLQSGERLRSKIQLCITESLNEKLIREFKEEEVVEALKSKSPLKASGKDGYPTFFYQKFWHIIVKNVVNYCLQILNNGKNFEEINKTNIVLILKVQAPTNL
;
A
#
# COMPACT_ATOMS: atom_id res chain seq x y z
N MET A 1 25.56 -6.94 -11.29
CA MET A 1 25.01 -8.30 -11.53
C MET A 1 24.39 -8.26 -12.93
N ARG A 2 25.08 -8.83 -13.94
CA ARG A 2 24.73 -8.67 -15.35
C ARG A 2 23.52 -9.54 -15.70
N ASP A 3 22.55 -8.92 -16.37
CA ASP A 3 21.47 -9.58 -17.08
C ASP A 3 22.09 -10.48 -18.16
N GLN A 4 22.09 -11.80 -17.94
CA GLN A 4 22.52 -12.77 -18.92
C GLN A 4 21.26 -13.35 -19.52
N ASN A 5 20.87 -12.83 -20.68
CA ASN A 5 19.73 -13.23 -21.49
C ASN A 5 19.93 -14.65 -22.08
N THR A 6 20.14 -15.66 -21.24
CA THR A 6 20.39 -17.04 -21.66
C THR A 6 19.12 -17.86 -21.61
N VAL A 7 19.07 -18.90 -22.44
CA VAL A 7 18.00 -19.91 -22.46
C VAL A 7 17.76 -20.50 -21.06
N PHE A 8 18.83 -20.66 -20.27
CA PHE A 8 18.75 -21.13 -18.88
C PHE A 8 17.90 -20.19 -18.00
N PHE A 9 18.16 -18.87 -18.04
CA PHE A 9 17.39 -17.90 -17.24
C PHE A 9 15.92 -17.84 -17.68
N HIS A 10 15.65 -17.87 -18.99
CA HIS A 10 14.28 -17.93 -19.51
C HIS A 10 13.54 -19.18 -19.04
N ASN A 11 14.20 -20.32 -19.07
CA ASN A 11 13.63 -21.58 -18.60
C ASN A 11 13.37 -21.55 -17.08
N PHE A 12 14.32 -21.03 -16.30
CA PHE A 12 14.17 -20.88 -14.85
C PHE A 12 13.00 -19.96 -14.48
N VAL A 13 12.92 -18.78 -15.12
CA VAL A 13 11.80 -17.83 -14.93
C VAL A 13 10.48 -18.45 -15.35
N THR A 14 10.44 -19.18 -16.47
CA THR A 14 9.24 -19.88 -16.95
C THR A 14 8.77 -20.95 -15.97
N GLN A 15 9.70 -21.76 -15.44
CA GLN A 15 9.37 -22.77 -14.44
C GLN A 15 8.86 -22.14 -13.13
N ARG A 16 9.52 -21.07 -12.66
CA ARG A 16 9.08 -20.31 -11.49
C ARG A 16 7.71 -19.69 -11.70
N LYS A 17 7.45 -19.10 -12.88
CA LYS A 17 6.12 -18.57 -13.26
C LYS A 17 5.07 -19.68 -13.21
N LYS A 18 5.32 -20.84 -13.82
CA LYS A 18 4.40 -21.99 -13.78
C LYS A 18 4.06 -22.46 -12.36
N ARG A 19 5.04 -22.43 -11.44
CA ARG A 19 4.83 -22.80 -10.02
C ARG A 19 4.11 -21.71 -9.22
N ASN A 20 4.24 -20.45 -9.64
CA ASN A 20 3.69 -19.30 -8.93
C ASN A 20 2.30 -18.86 -9.44
N ILE A 21 1.79 -19.48 -10.51
CA ILE A 21 0.44 -19.23 -11.01
C ILE A 21 -0.58 -19.88 -10.07
N ILE A 22 -1.49 -19.05 -9.56
CA ILE A 22 -2.69 -19.50 -8.87
C ILE A 22 -3.71 -19.84 -9.94
N LYS A 23 -4.15 -21.10 -9.99
CA LYS A 23 -5.11 -21.57 -11.00
C LYS A 23 -6.55 -21.54 -10.50
N ILE A 24 -6.73 -21.79 -9.21
CA ILE A 24 -8.03 -21.99 -8.60
C ILE A 24 -8.00 -21.40 -7.19
N LEU A 25 -9.08 -20.74 -6.78
CA LEU A 25 -9.29 -20.30 -5.41
C LEU A 25 -10.66 -20.72 -4.90
N GLU A 26 -10.76 -21.02 -3.62
CA GLU A 26 -11.99 -21.24 -2.89
C GLU A 26 -12.56 -19.89 -2.40
N TYR A 27 -13.86 -19.67 -2.55
CA TYR A 27 -14.57 -18.49 -2.00
C TYR A 27 -15.43 -18.86 -0.79
N GLU A 28 -15.84 -17.87 -0.01
CA GLU A 28 -16.43 -18.00 1.35
C GLU A 28 -17.62 -18.98 1.50
N ARG A 29 -18.28 -19.40 0.40
CA ARG A 29 -19.42 -20.35 0.45
C ARG A 29 -19.04 -21.79 0.06
N GLY A 30 -17.74 -22.12 0.01
CA GLY A 30 -17.24 -23.48 -0.28
C GLY A 30 -17.25 -23.86 -1.77
N GLY A 31 -17.26 -22.87 -2.66
CA GLY A 31 -17.13 -23.10 -4.10
C GLY A 31 -15.79 -22.61 -4.66
N TRP A 32 -15.52 -22.93 -5.92
CA TRP A 32 -14.23 -22.69 -6.58
C TRP A 32 -14.37 -21.69 -7.72
N VAL A 33 -13.39 -20.79 -7.86
CA VAL A 33 -13.22 -19.92 -9.03
C VAL A 33 -11.96 -20.32 -9.79
N GLU A 34 -12.06 -20.41 -11.11
CA GLU A 34 -10.96 -20.70 -12.01
C GLU A 34 -10.79 -19.56 -13.03
N GLY A 35 -9.54 -19.27 -13.36
CA GLY A 35 -9.18 -18.27 -14.36
C GLY A 35 -8.88 -16.88 -13.78
N ASP A 36 -7.97 -16.18 -14.46
CA ASP A 36 -7.36 -14.95 -13.97
C ASP A 36 -8.38 -13.87 -13.59
N ASN A 37 -9.44 -13.69 -14.39
CA ASN A 37 -10.46 -12.67 -14.13
C ASN A 37 -11.24 -12.94 -12.84
N ALA A 38 -11.70 -14.18 -12.64
CA ALA A 38 -12.49 -14.55 -11.47
C ALA A 38 -11.63 -14.54 -10.19
N ILE A 39 -10.36 -14.95 -10.29
CA ILE A 39 -9.38 -14.86 -9.21
C ILE A 39 -9.11 -13.39 -8.83
N ASN A 40 -8.91 -12.52 -9.82
CA ASN A 40 -8.67 -11.08 -9.59
C ASN A 40 -9.87 -10.41 -8.93
N GLU A 41 -11.10 -10.72 -9.36
CA GLU A 41 -12.32 -10.20 -8.75
C GLU A 41 -12.48 -10.67 -7.31
N LEU A 42 -12.29 -11.98 -7.06
CA LEU A 42 -12.35 -12.55 -5.71
C LEU A 42 -11.32 -11.89 -4.78
N ALA A 43 -10.06 -11.78 -5.21
CA ALA A 43 -9.00 -11.16 -4.42
C ALA A 43 -9.28 -9.68 -4.17
N THR A 44 -9.80 -8.96 -5.17
CA THR A 44 -10.17 -7.55 -5.04
C THR A 44 -11.25 -7.36 -3.98
N ASN A 45 -12.34 -8.13 -4.07
CA ASN A 45 -13.44 -8.07 -3.10
C ASN A 45 -12.97 -8.47 -1.70
N PHE A 46 -12.20 -9.55 -1.57
CA PHE A 46 -11.66 -10.02 -0.29
C PHE A 46 -10.84 -8.94 0.42
N PHE A 47 -9.94 -8.27 -0.30
CA PHE A 47 -9.09 -7.24 0.29
C PHE A 47 -9.78 -5.87 0.38
N GLN A 48 -10.83 -5.58 -0.39
CA GLN A 48 -11.58 -4.32 -0.29
C GLN A 48 -12.64 -4.32 0.83
N ASN A 49 -13.30 -5.45 1.08
CA ASN A 49 -14.38 -5.54 2.06
C ASN A 49 -13.99 -5.05 3.47
N PRO A 50 -12.81 -5.38 4.03
CA PRO A 50 -12.40 -4.88 5.35
C PRO A 50 -12.20 -3.36 5.41
N PHE A 51 -11.89 -2.71 4.28
CA PHE A 51 -11.74 -1.25 4.18
C PHE A 51 -13.02 -0.56 3.74
N SER A 52 -14.09 -1.31 3.49
CA SER A 52 -15.40 -0.77 3.19
C SER A 52 -16.07 -0.35 4.50
N SER A 53 -16.49 0.91 4.59
CA SER A 53 -17.16 1.40 5.78
C SER A 53 -18.51 0.71 5.93
N ASN A 54 -18.64 -0.17 6.93
CA ASN A 54 -19.95 -0.52 7.45
C ASN A 54 -20.49 0.71 8.19
N PRO A 55 -21.67 1.26 7.82
CA PRO A 55 -22.29 2.34 8.57
C PRO A 55 -22.82 1.78 9.90
N LEU A 56 -21.93 1.46 10.84
CA LEU A 56 -22.30 0.97 12.16
C LEU A 56 -22.39 2.12 13.15
N GLN A 57 -23.65 2.37 13.54
CA GLN A 57 -24.12 2.75 14.87
C GLN A 57 -23.16 3.58 15.73
N SER A 58 -23.40 4.89 15.67
CA SER A 58 -23.23 5.86 16.76
C SER A 58 -22.08 5.57 17.73
N GLY A 59 -20.86 5.97 17.33
CA GLY A 59 -19.67 6.02 18.20
C GLY A 59 -19.80 6.92 19.45
N GLU A 60 -20.99 7.47 19.72
CA GLU A 60 -21.31 8.26 20.91
C GLU A 60 -21.11 7.47 22.21
N ARG A 61 -21.41 6.17 22.22
CA ARG A 61 -21.19 5.30 23.40
C ARG A 61 -19.71 5.08 23.73
N LEU A 62 -18.81 5.22 22.74
CA LEU A 62 -17.36 5.13 22.94
C LEU A 62 -16.78 6.48 23.35
N ARG A 63 -17.29 7.59 22.80
CA ARG A 63 -16.84 8.95 23.15
C ARG A 63 -16.95 9.26 24.65
N SER A 64 -18.04 8.83 25.30
CA SER A 64 -18.22 9.05 26.75
C SER A 64 -17.25 8.27 27.64
N LYS A 65 -16.51 7.29 27.08
CA LYS A 65 -15.49 6.50 27.80
C LYS A 65 -14.07 6.97 27.53
N ILE A 66 -13.86 7.88 26.58
CA ILE A 66 -12.54 8.42 26.26
C ILE A 66 -12.24 9.54 27.25
N GLN A 67 -11.24 9.34 28.09
CA GLN A 67 -10.73 10.40 28.96
C GLN A 67 -9.95 11.42 28.14
N LEU A 68 -10.17 12.70 28.45
CA LEU A 68 -9.50 13.81 27.77
C LEU A 68 -8.03 13.85 28.25
N CYS A 69 -7.11 13.47 27.36
CA CYS A 69 -5.67 13.37 27.65
C CYS A 69 -4.82 14.42 26.91
N ILE A 70 -5.46 15.28 26.11
CA ILE A 70 -4.79 16.30 25.31
C ILE A 70 -4.86 17.62 26.06
N THR A 71 -3.70 18.15 26.45
CA THR A 71 -3.60 19.50 27.03
C THR A 71 -3.84 20.55 25.95
N GLU A 72 -4.24 21.76 26.34
CA GLU A 72 -4.43 22.87 25.41
C GLU A 72 -3.17 23.15 24.57
N SER A 73 -2.00 23.17 25.22
CA SER A 73 -0.70 23.31 24.55
C SER A 73 -0.35 22.18 23.57
N LEU A 74 -0.88 20.98 23.79
CA LEU A 74 -0.73 19.87 22.85
C LEU A 74 -1.72 20.00 21.70
N ASN A 75 -2.95 20.43 22.00
CA ASN A 75 -3.96 20.69 20.99
C ASN A 75 -3.51 21.78 20.01
N GLU A 76 -2.96 22.89 20.51
CA GLU A 76 -2.35 23.94 19.68
C GLU A 76 -1.27 23.40 18.74
N LYS A 77 -0.46 22.44 19.20
CA LYS A 77 0.56 21.78 18.37
C LYS A 77 -0.05 20.83 17.34
N LEU A 78 -1.17 20.18 17.64
CA LEU A 78 -1.83 19.22 16.74
C LEU A 78 -2.64 19.90 15.64
N ILE A 79 -3.17 21.11 15.89
CA ILE A 79 -3.98 21.86 14.93
C ILE A 79 -3.18 22.84 14.07
N ARG A 80 -1.89 23.05 14.38
CA ARG A 80 -1.04 23.95 13.60
C ARG A 80 -0.79 23.38 12.19
N GLU A 81 -0.46 24.27 11.27
CA GLU A 81 -0.05 23.87 9.92
C GLU A 81 1.23 23.02 9.94
N PHE A 82 1.26 22.02 9.06
CA PHE A 82 2.43 21.19 8.83
C PHE A 82 3.55 22.00 8.19
N LYS A 83 4.78 21.71 8.59
CA LYS A 83 6.00 22.36 8.07
C LYS A 83 6.81 21.43 7.18
N GLU A 84 7.66 22.02 6.35
CA GLU A 84 8.57 21.27 5.47
C GLU A 84 9.48 20.33 6.26
N GLU A 85 9.99 20.76 7.42
CA GLU A 85 10.90 19.95 8.22
C GLU A 85 10.21 18.67 8.73
N GLU A 86 8.95 18.78 9.14
CA GLU A 86 8.14 17.64 9.60
C GLU A 86 7.92 16.63 8.48
N VAL A 87 7.64 17.13 7.27
CA VAL A 87 7.47 16.28 6.07
C VAL A 87 8.78 15.58 5.71
N VAL A 88 9.90 16.30 5.72
CA VAL A 88 11.22 15.74 5.39
C VAL A 88 11.66 14.71 6.42
N GLU A 89 11.46 14.98 7.71
CA GLU A 89 11.77 14.04 8.80
C GLU A 89 10.93 12.77 8.67
N ALA A 90 9.61 12.90 8.44
CA ALA A 90 8.71 11.77 8.23
C ALA A 90 9.08 10.93 7.00
N LEU A 91 9.59 11.55 5.93
CA LEU A 91 10.04 10.84 4.73
C LEU A 91 11.37 10.10 4.97
N LYS A 92 12.30 10.72 5.71
CA LYS A 92 13.60 10.12 6.04
C LYS A 92 13.51 8.98 7.05
N SER A 93 12.49 8.95 7.89
CA SER A 93 12.26 7.84 8.84
C SER A 93 11.83 6.54 8.17
N LYS A 94 11.47 6.56 6.87
CA LYS A 94 11.07 5.35 6.14
C LYS A 94 12.26 4.47 5.77
N SER A 95 12.10 3.16 6.01
CA SER A 95 13.10 2.14 5.68
C SER A 95 13.37 2.04 4.15
N PRO A 96 14.64 1.92 3.71
CA PRO A 96 15.04 1.82 2.30
C PRO A 96 14.53 0.57 1.56
N LEU A 97 14.09 -0.47 2.26
CA LEU A 97 13.81 -1.79 1.69
C LEU A 97 12.31 -2.04 1.42
N LYS A 98 11.59 -1.02 0.95
CA LYS A 98 10.18 -1.16 0.55
C LYS A 98 10.06 -1.57 -0.92
N ALA A 99 8.99 -2.33 -1.20
CA ALA A 99 8.63 -2.73 -2.56
C ALA A 99 8.43 -1.49 -3.46
N SER A 100 8.79 -1.61 -4.73
CA SER A 100 8.58 -0.56 -5.73
C SER A 100 7.09 -0.23 -5.86
N GLY A 101 6.80 1.04 -6.16
CA GLY A 101 5.46 1.48 -6.49
C GLY A 101 5.00 0.93 -7.84
N LYS A 102 3.81 1.36 -8.27
CA LYS A 102 3.27 1.05 -9.61
C LYS A 102 4.19 1.54 -10.75
N ASP A 103 5.02 2.53 -10.46
CA ASP A 103 6.03 3.10 -11.35
C ASP A 103 7.20 2.15 -11.68
N GLY A 104 7.36 1.05 -10.94
CA GLY A 104 8.45 0.09 -11.13
C GLY A 104 9.83 0.56 -10.67
N TYR A 105 9.98 1.78 -10.14
CA TYR A 105 11.27 2.28 -9.68
C TYR A 105 11.58 1.77 -8.26
N PRO A 106 12.79 1.24 -8.03
CA PRO A 106 13.20 0.81 -6.69
C PRO A 106 13.33 2.02 -5.77
N THR A 107 13.06 1.84 -4.47
CA THR A 107 13.19 2.89 -3.44
C THR A 107 14.53 3.64 -3.50
N PHE A 108 15.61 2.94 -3.84
CA PHE A 108 16.95 3.54 -4.02
C PHE A 108 17.00 4.63 -5.12
N PHE A 109 16.20 4.52 -6.19
CA PHE A 109 16.11 5.55 -7.23
C PHE A 109 15.70 6.89 -6.62
N TYR A 110 14.63 6.87 -5.83
CA TYR A 110 14.12 8.06 -5.15
C TYR A 110 15.11 8.63 -4.14
N GLN A 111 15.84 7.76 -3.43
CA GLN A 111 16.89 8.19 -2.50
C GLN A 111 18.06 8.87 -3.23
N LYS A 112 18.50 8.31 -4.36
CA LYS A 112 19.61 8.87 -5.16
C LYS A 112 19.25 10.24 -5.74
N PHE A 113 18.02 10.39 -6.24
CA PHE A 113 17.54 11.63 -6.87
C PHE A 113 16.75 12.52 -5.90
N TRP A 114 16.87 12.29 -4.59
CA TRP A 114 16.12 13.04 -3.58
C TRP A 114 16.32 14.55 -3.71
N HIS A 115 17.56 14.99 -3.96
CA HIS A 115 17.91 16.39 -4.18
C HIS A 115 17.16 17.05 -5.35
N ILE A 116 16.64 16.28 -6.31
CA ILE A 116 15.86 16.76 -7.45
C ILE A 116 14.37 16.82 -7.08
N ILE A 117 13.84 15.76 -6.46
CA ILE A 117 12.40 15.57 -6.28
C ILE A 117 11.84 16.09 -4.96
N VAL A 118 12.69 16.30 -3.94
CA VAL A 118 12.28 16.61 -2.56
C VAL A 118 11.36 17.82 -2.49
N LYS A 119 11.69 18.90 -3.21
CA LYS A 119 10.89 20.14 -3.20
C LYS A 119 9.47 19.90 -3.72
N ASN A 120 9.34 19.10 -4.77
CA ASN A 120 8.04 18.79 -5.36
C ASN A 120 7.22 17.88 -4.44
N VAL A 121 7.86 16.88 -3.82
CA VAL A 121 7.22 15.96 -2.88
C VAL A 121 6.76 16.71 -1.63
N VAL A 122 7.60 17.55 -1.04
CA VAL A 122 7.26 18.37 0.13
C VAL A 122 6.08 19.28 -0.19
N ASN A 123 6.15 20.04 -1.28
CA ASN A 123 5.06 20.92 -1.69
C ASN A 123 3.76 20.15 -1.90
N TYR A 124 3.82 18.98 -2.55
CA TYR A 124 2.66 18.12 -2.74
C TYR A 124 2.05 17.65 -1.40
N CYS A 125 2.87 17.21 -0.45
CA CYS A 125 2.41 16.83 0.89
C CYS A 125 1.78 17.99 1.64
N LEU A 126 2.39 19.17 1.63
CA LEU A 126 1.86 20.36 2.31
C LEU A 126 0.52 20.80 1.71
N GLN A 127 0.36 20.75 0.39
CA GLN A 127 -0.92 21.05 -0.26
C GLN A 127 -2.04 20.07 0.15
N ILE A 128 -1.71 18.81 0.41
CA ILE A 128 -2.70 17.84 0.92
C ILE A 128 -3.00 18.14 2.39
N LEU A 129 -1.96 18.27 3.22
CA LEU A 129 -2.07 18.36 4.67
C LEU A 129 -2.66 19.68 5.17
N ASN A 130 -2.29 20.80 4.55
CA ASN A 130 -2.73 22.14 4.96
C ASN A 130 -3.89 22.67 4.10
N ASN A 131 -3.98 22.29 2.83
CA ASN A 131 -4.95 22.87 1.88
C ASN A 131 -6.01 21.87 1.39
N GLY A 132 -6.01 20.62 1.88
CA GLY A 132 -7.03 19.63 1.53
C GLY A 132 -7.00 19.18 0.07
N LYS A 133 -5.84 19.27 -0.60
CA LYS A 133 -5.70 18.80 -1.98
C LYS A 133 -6.04 17.31 -2.09
N ASN A 134 -6.69 16.92 -3.20
CA ASN A 134 -7.02 15.51 -3.48
C ASN A 134 -5.75 14.65 -3.58
N PHE A 135 -5.83 13.44 -3.02
CA PHE A 135 -4.73 12.48 -2.94
C PHE A 135 -5.14 11.07 -3.41
N GLU A 136 -6.22 10.95 -4.16
CA GLU A 136 -6.74 9.66 -4.65
C GLU A 136 -5.71 8.88 -5.48
N GLU A 137 -4.93 9.59 -6.31
CA GLU A 137 -3.91 8.97 -7.15
C GLU A 137 -2.86 8.21 -6.34
N ILE A 138 -2.47 8.71 -5.16
CA ILE A 138 -1.47 8.06 -4.30
C ILE A 138 -2.07 6.95 -3.43
N ASN A 139 -3.40 6.89 -3.29
CA ASN A 139 -4.09 5.81 -2.59
C ASN A 139 -4.32 4.56 -3.45
N LYS A 140 -4.06 4.65 -4.77
CA LYS A 140 -4.15 3.50 -5.67
C LYS A 140 -3.12 2.44 -5.26
N THR A 141 -3.61 1.26 -4.89
CA THR A 141 -2.79 0.14 -4.42
C THR A 141 -2.91 -1.04 -5.38
N ASN A 142 -1.80 -1.72 -5.65
CA ASN A 142 -1.79 -2.96 -6.42
C ASN A 142 -1.90 -4.16 -5.47
N ILE A 143 -2.87 -5.04 -5.72
CA ILE A 143 -2.96 -6.33 -5.03
C ILE A 143 -2.01 -7.29 -5.72
N VAL A 144 -1.05 -7.84 -4.96
CA VAL A 144 -0.12 -8.86 -5.46
C VAL A 144 -0.24 -10.09 -4.58
N LEU A 145 -0.67 -11.20 -5.17
CA LEU A 145 -0.76 -12.49 -4.48
C LEU A 145 0.62 -13.16 -4.47
N ILE A 146 1.17 -13.34 -3.28
CA ILE A 146 2.46 -14.01 -3.06
C ILE A 146 2.18 -15.36 -2.41
N LEU A 147 2.56 -16.44 -3.09
CA LEU A 147 2.33 -17.79 -2.56
C LEU A 147 3.17 -18.02 -1.30
N LYS A 148 2.50 -18.40 -0.20
CA LYS A 148 3.16 -18.85 1.03
C LYS A 148 3.45 -20.35 1.03
N VAL A 149 2.64 -21.12 0.30
CA VAL A 149 2.75 -22.58 0.15
C VAL A 149 2.68 -22.96 -1.33
N GLN A 150 3.03 -24.20 -1.66
CA GLN A 150 2.87 -24.71 -3.02
C GLN A 150 1.37 -24.90 -3.33
N ALA A 151 0.93 -24.37 -4.48
CA ALA A 151 -0.45 -24.47 -4.97
C ALA A 151 -1.51 -24.09 -3.92
N PRO A 152 -1.51 -22.84 -3.40
CA PRO A 152 -2.52 -22.40 -2.45
C PRO A 152 -3.89 -22.32 -3.13
N THR A 153 -4.91 -22.75 -2.40
CA THR A 153 -6.30 -22.74 -2.84
C THR A 153 -7.14 -21.67 -2.16
N ASN A 154 -6.63 -21.03 -1.11
CA ASN A 154 -7.43 -20.12 -0.26
C ASN A 154 -6.69 -18.78 -0.13
N LEU A 155 -7.45 -17.68 0.03
CA LEU A 155 -6.93 -16.32 0.25
C LEU A 155 -6.59 -16.05 1.72
#